data_AF-A0A535P6L3-F1
#
_entry.id   AF-A0A535P6L3-F1
#
_cell.length_a   1.000
_cell.length_b   1.000
_cell.length_c   1.000
_cell.angle_alpha   90.00
_cell.angle_beta   90.00
_cell.angle_gamma   90.00
#
_symmetry.space_group_name_H-M   'P 1'
#
loop_
_entity.id
_entity.type
_entity.pdbx_description
1 polymer ?
#
loop_
_entity_poly.entity_id
_entity_poly.type
_entity_poly.pdbx_seq_one_letter_code
_entity_poly.pdbx_strand_id
1 'polypeptide(L)'
;AVDQKNKAGGVEGFTIAYQSFDDCRQGAYNADAGVANVRQMLDDSKYLGMVGPYNSAVAKAEIPIAAPKNFVMVSPSNTNPCLTKDIAGCSYHPQDLRAGNPNNYWRVVTTDDYQGPAMADYMYKQLNIKTVGILDDSTVFGVGIAGSFEQEFKKLGGTVAAHSEYK
;
A
#
# COMPACT_ATOMS: atom_id res chain seq x y z
N ALA A 1 4.74 20.10 4.70
CA ALA A 1 6.05 19.47 4.97
C ALA A 1 7.16 20.08 4.11
N VAL A 2 7.02 20.10 2.78
CA VAL A 2 8.01 20.70 1.85
C VAL A 2 8.37 22.14 2.22
N ASP A 3 7.36 23.01 2.35
CA ASP A 3 7.59 24.42 2.72
C ASP A 3 8.30 24.58 4.07
N GLN A 4 7.92 23.76 5.05
CA GLN A 4 8.54 23.76 6.37
C GLN A 4 10.02 23.38 6.28
N LYS A 5 10.36 22.35 5.49
CA LYS A 5 11.75 21.91 5.30
C LYS A 5 12.55 22.95 4.53
N ASN A 6 11.99 23.54 3.47
CA ASN A 6 12.64 24.61 2.71
C ASN A 6 12.89 25.85 3.57
N LYS A 7 11.92 26.26 4.41
CA LYS A 7 12.11 27.35 5.40
C LYS A 7 13.21 27.05 6.42
N ALA A 8 13.42 25.78 6.75
CA ALA A 8 14.48 25.31 7.64
C ALA A 8 15.84 25.09 6.95
N GLY A 9 16.06 25.67 5.75
CA GLY A 9 17.34 25.58 5.02
C GLY A 9 17.42 24.43 4.02
N GLY A 10 16.31 23.74 3.73
CA GLY A 10 16.26 22.69 2.71
C GLY A 10 16.98 21.40 3.12
N VAL A 11 17.50 20.67 2.14
CA VAL A 11 18.27 19.43 2.30
C VAL A 11 19.65 19.66 1.70
N GLU A 12 20.69 19.66 2.53
CA GLU A 12 22.09 19.86 2.11
C GLU A 12 22.30 21.11 1.22
N GLY A 13 21.56 22.20 1.49
CA GLY A 13 21.62 23.44 0.71
C GLY A 13 20.71 23.49 -0.53
N PHE A 14 19.99 22.41 -0.83
CA PHE A 14 18.99 22.35 -1.91
C PHE A 14 17.56 22.56 -1.39
N THR A 15 16.74 23.26 -2.17
CA THR A 15 15.30 23.35 -1.94
C THR A 15 14.57 22.19 -2.59
N ILE A 16 13.58 21.64 -1.90
CA ILE A 16 12.69 20.60 -2.43
C ILE A 16 11.61 21.26 -3.29
N ALA A 17 11.45 20.81 -4.53
CA ALA A 17 10.29 21.11 -5.35
C ALA A 17 9.30 19.94 -5.27
N TYR A 18 8.00 20.25 -5.24
CA TYR A 18 6.93 19.26 -5.23
C TYR A 18 5.99 19.51 -6.41
N GLN A 19 5.64 18.43 -7.09
CA GLN A 19 4.60 18.42 -8.10
C GLN A 19 3.64 17.29 -7.83
N SER A 20 2.35 17.60 -7.80
CA SER A 20 1.29 16.61 -7.64
C SER A 20 0.99 15.94 -8.98
N PHE A 21 0.72 14.64 -8.91
CA PHE A 21 0.20 13.84 -10.02
C PHE A 21 -1.05 13.12 -9.54
N ASP A 22 -2.08 13.08 -10.38
CA ASP A 22 -3.35 12.45 -10.07
C ASP A 22 -3.41 11.09 -10.76
N ASP A 23 -3.60 10.02 -9.98
CA ASP A 23 -3.77 8.64 -10.48
C ASP A 23 -5.26 8.24 -10.54
N CYS A 24 -6.19 9.19 -10.39
CA CYS A 24 -7.62 8.93 -10.52
C CYS A 24 -8.13 9.06 -11.96
N ARG A 25 -9.10 8.21 -12.32
CA ARG A 25 -9.96 8.37 -13.50
C ARG A 25 -11.40 8.13 -13.10
N GLN A 26 -12.32 8.96 -13.60
CA GLN A 26 -13.76 8.84 -13.31
C GLN A 26 -14.09 8.78 -11.80
N GLY A 27 -13.30 9.48 -10.97
CA GLY A 27 -13.51 9.57 -9.52
C GLY A 27 -13.00 8.37 -8.70
N ALA A 28 -12.29 7.41 -9.31
CA ALA A 28 -11.66 6.29 -8.61
C ALA A 28 -10.18 6.18 -8.97
N TYR A 29 -9.38 5.56 -8.10
CA TYR A 29 -7.98 5.26 -8.41
C TYR A 29 -7.87 4.41 -9.68
N ASN A 30 -6.82 4.62 -10.48
CA ASN A 30 -6.63 3.94 -11.74
C ASN A 30 -5.15 3.58 -11.95
N ALA A 31 -4.87 2.28 -12.01
CA ALA A 31 -3.51 1.77 -12.14
C ALA A 31 -2.80 2.27 -13.41
N ASP A 32 -3.52 2.39 -14.54
CA ASP A 32 -2.93 2.88 -15.80
C ASP A 32 -2.59 4.37 -15.73
N ALA A 33 -3.36 5.16 -14.98
CA ALA A 33 -3.04 6.56 -14.72
C ALA A 33 -1.77 6.70 -13.88
N GLY A 34 -1.64 5.91 -12.82
CA GLY A 34 -0.40 5.86 -12.02
C GLY A 34 0.82 5.45 -12.85
N VAL A 35 0.69 4.40 -13.67
CA VAL A 35 1.75 3.99 -14.62
C VAL A 35 2.12 5.11 -15.60
N ALA A 36 1.15 5.85 -16.11
CA ALA A 36 1.40 7.00 -16.98
C ALA A 36 2.16 8.11 -16.25
N ASN A 37 1.79 8.41 -15.00
CA ASN A 37 2.48 9.39 -14.16
C ASN A 37 3.94 8.99 -13.92
N VAL A 38 4.20 7.73 -13.58
CA VAL A 38 5.57 7.23 -13.38
C VAL A 38 6.38 7.34 -14.67
N ARG A 39 5.82 6.99 -15.83
CA ARG A 39 6.52 7.16 -17.12
C ARG A 39 6.88 8.63 -17.36
N GLN A 40 5.94 9.55 -17.12
CA GLN A 40 6.21 10.98 -17.26
C GLN A 40 7.32 11.46 -16.30
N MET A 41 7.36 10.95 -15.07
CA MET A 41 8.44 11.27 -14.13
C MET A 41 9.79 10.71 -14.60
N LEU A 42 9.81 9.51 -15.17
CA LEU A 42 11.04 8.88 -15.68
C LEU A 42 11.61 9.58 -16.92
N ASP A 43 10.77 10.28 -17.68
CA ASP A 43 11.16 11.03 -18.88
C ASP A 43 11.74 12.43 -18.56
N ASP A 44 11.68 12.89 -17.31
CA ASP A 44 12.21 14.18 -16.87
C ASP A 44 13.16 14.02 -15.67
N SER A 45 14.44 14.33 -15.90
CA SER A 45 15.50 14.17 -14.90
C SER A 45 15.37 15.09 -13.67
N LYS A 46 14.40 16.02 -13.66
CA LYS A 46 14.07 16.82 -12.47
C LYS A 46 13.40 16.00 -11.36
N TYR A 47 12.76 14.87 -11.70
CA TYR A 47 12.13 14.02 -10.69
C TYR A 47 13.16 13.02 -10.14
N LEU A 48 13.45 13.13 -8.84
CA LEU A 48 14.40 12.25 -8.16
C LEU A 48 13.75 11.03 -7.50
N GLY A 49 12.42 11.05 -7.37
CA GLY A 49 11.61 10.02 -6.73
C GLY A 49 10.19 10.51 -6.49
N MET A 50 9.37 9.68 -5.88
CA MET A 50 7.97 10.01 -5.56
C MET A 50 7.59 9.65 -4.13
N VAL A 51 6.74 10.50 -3.55
CA VAL A 51 5.93 10.15 -2.37
C VAL A 51 4.60 9.64 -2.89
N GLY A 52 4.37 8.34 -2.78
CA GLY A 52 3.24 7.65 -3.38
C GLY A 52 3.59 6.23 -3.85
N PRO A 53 2.63 5.55 -4.50
CA PRO A 53 1.25 6.01 -4.71
C PRO A 53 0.39 5.80 -3.46
N TYR A 54 -0.85 6.30 -3.51
CA TYR A 54 -1.77 6.21 -2.38
C TYR A 54 -2.47 4.83 -2.28
N ASN A 55 -2.69 4.14 -3.40
CA ASN A 55 -3.40 2.86 -3.43
C ASN A 55 -2.45 1.68 -3.73
N SER A 56 -2.56 0.59 -2.95
CA SER A 56 -1.71 -0.61 -3.10
C SER A 56 -1.78 -1.24 -4.49
N ALA A 57 -2.95 -1.19 -5.15
CA ALA A 57 -3.13 -1.69 -6.51
C ALA A 57 -2.37 -0.86 -7.54
N VAL A 58 -2.28 0.46 -7.33
CA VAL A 58 -1.52 1.37 -8.19
C VAL A 58 -0.02 1.12 -7.99
N ALA A 59 0.46 0.95 -6.75
CA ALA A 59 1.87 0.60 -6.50
C ALA A 59 2.26 -0.71 -7.17
N LYS A 60 1.41 -1.74 -7.10
CA LYS A 60 1.67 -3.02 -7.78
C LYS A 60 1.93 -2.82 -9.28
N ALA A 61 1.22 -1.90 -9.92
CA ALA A 61 1.38 -1.59 -11.35
C ALA A 61 2.60 -0.68 -11.65
N GLU A 62 2.92 0.24 -10.73
CA GLU A 62 3.99 1.22 -10.89
C GLU A 62 5.39 0.67 -10.61
N ILE A 63 5.54 -0.21 -9.60
CA ILE A 63 6.84 -0.76 -9.19
C ILE A 63 7.62 -1.38 -10.37
N PRO A 64 7.02 -2.22 -11.24
CA PRO A 64 7.71 -2.78 -12.40
C PRO A 64 8.18 -1.75 -13.43
N ILE A 65 7.52 -0.58 -13.47
CA ILE A 65 7.87 0.50 -14.40
C ILE A 65 9.03 1.33 -13.83
N ALA A 66 9.02 1.59 -12.52
CA ALA A 66 10.03 2.39 -11.83
C ALA A 66 11.33 1.61 -11.55
N ALA A 67 11.25 0.31 -11.29
CA ALA A 67 12.38 -0.50 -10.83
C ALA A 67 13.58 -0.53 -11.81
N PRO A 68 13.41 -0.69 -13.14
CA PRO A 68 14.53 -0.68 -14.10
C PRO A 68 15.30 0.64 -14.16
N LYS A 69 14.72 1.73 -13.65
CA LYS A 69 15.34 3.05 -13.59
C LYS A 69 15.84 3.41 -12.19
N ASN A 70 15.74 2.48 -11.23
CA ASN A 70 16.04 2.70 -9.82
C ASN A 70 15.27 3.90 -9.23
N PHE A 71 14.08 4.19 -9.76
CA PHE A 71 13.29 5.34 -9.33
C PHE A 71 12.59 5.04 -8.00
N VAL A 72 12.93 5.84 -6.99
CA VAL A 72 12.52 5.61 -5.61
C VAL A 72 11.05 6.00 -5.41
N MET A 73 10.30 5.09 -4.82
CA MET A 73 8.89 5.24 -4.46
C MET A 73 8.72 5.02 -2.96
N VAL A 74 8.11 5.97 -2.26
CA VAL A 74 7.79 5.83 -0.83
C VAL A 74 6.31 6.11 -0.60
N SER A 75 5.52 5.06 -0.41
CA SER A 75 4.08 5.20 -0.19
C SER A 75 3.77 5.63 1.25
N PRO A 76 2.88 6.62 1.44
CA PRO A 76 2.39 7.02 2.76
C PRO A 76 1.23 6.17 3.28
N SER A 77 0.69 5.22 2.50
CA SER A 77 -0.62 4.61 2.82
C SER A 77 -0.82 3.17 2.34
N ASN A 78 0.08 2.61 1.53
CA ASN A 78 -0.13 1.26 1.01
C ASN A 78 0.11 0.19 2.08
N THR A 79 -0.92 -0.56 2.44
CA THR A 79 -0.89 -1.54 3.52
C THR A 79 -0.76 -2.99 3.06
N ASN A 80 -0.92 -3.28 1.76
CA ASN A 80 -0.89 -4.66 1.25
C ASN A 80 0.50 -5.30 1.47
N PRO A 81 0.63 -6.36 2.30
CA PRO A 81 1.93 -6.94 2.62
C PRO A 81 2.68 -7.52 1.41
N CYS A 82 1.98 -8.01 0.38
CA CYS A 82 2.57 -8.64 -0.80
C CYS A 82 3.49 -7.72 -1.62
N LEU A 83 3.37 -6.40 -1.45
CA LEU A 83 4.27 -5.43 -2.11
C LEU A 83 5.72 -5.52 -1.62
N THR A 84 5.95 -6.05 -0.40
CA THR A 84 7.28 -6.08 0.22
C THR A 84 7.61 -7.37 0.98
N LYS A 85 6.64 -8.26 1.23
CA LYS A 85 6.85 -9.49 1.98
C LYS A 85 6.47 -10.70 1.14
N ASP A 86 7.26 -11.75 1.26
CA ASP A 86 6.95 -13.06 0.69
C ASP A 86 6.17 -13.86 1.73
N ILE A 87 4.85 -13.88 1.63
CA ILE A 87 3.94 -14.53 2.57
C ILE A 87 2.88 -15.34 1.84
N ALA A 88 2.36 -16.38 2.51
CA ALA A 88 1.29 -17.21 1.98
C ALA A 88 0.03 -16.36 1.66
N GLY A 89 -0.61 -16.64 0.52
CA GLY A 89 -1.80 -15.92 0.06
C GLY A 89 -1.51 -14.80 -0.95
N CYS A 90 -0.24 -14.41 -1.15
CA CYS A 90 0.14 -13.51 -2.22
C CYS A 90 0.09 -14.22 -3.58
N SER A 91 -0.48 -13.55 -4.60
CA SER A 91 -0.52 -14.06 -5.98
C SER A 91 0.77 -13.82 -6.77
N TYR A 92 1.79 -13.26 -6.14
CA TYR A 92 3.08 -12.91 -6.72
C TYR A 92 4.12 -12.80 -5.60
N HIS A 93 5.40 -13.01 -5.92
CA HIS A 93 6.49 -12.65 -5.01
C HIS A 93 6.80 -11.15 -5.16
N PRO A 94 7.13 -10.43 -4.08
CA PRO A 94 7.48 -9.01 -4.18
C PRO A 94 8.64 -8.76 -5.16
N GLN A 95 9.58 -9.71 -5.28
CA GLN A 95 10.71 -9.60 -6.21
C GLN A 95 10.28 -9.67 -7.68
N ASP A 96 9.16 -10.30 -7.99
CA ASP A 96 8.61 -10.36 -9.36
C ASP A 96 8.24 -8.97 -9.85
N LEU A 97 7.77 -8.08 -8.95
CA LEU A 97 7.46 -6.70 -9.29
C LEU A 97 8.69 -5.91 -9.73
N ARG A 98 9.91 -6.37 -9.41
CA ARG A 98 11.16 -5.66 -9.70
C ARG A 98 11.92 -6.27 -10.87
N ALA A 99 11.49 -7.43 -11.39
CA ALA A 99 12.14 -8.15 -12.49
C ALA A 99 13.67 -8.28 -12.31
N GLY A 100 14.12 -8.57 -11.08
CA GLY A 100 15.54 -8.71 -10.75
C GLY A 100 16.29 -7.41 -10.43
N ASN A 101 15.67 -6.24 -10.58
CA ASN A 101 16.26 -4.96 -10.18
C ASN A 101 16.32 -4.81 -8.65
N PRO A 102 17.20 -3.92 -8.12
CA PRO A 102 17.24 -3.58 -6.70
C PRO A 102 15.90 -3.05 -6.18
N ASN A 103 15.72 -3.07 -4.86
CA ASN A 103 14.52 -2.50 -4.26
C ASN A 103 14.42 -1.00 -4.54
N ASN A 104 13.29 -0.59 -5.10
CA ASN A 104 12.98 0.81 -5.40
C ASN A 104 11.72 1.31 -4.66
N TYR A 105 11.09 0.47 -3.84
CA TYR A 105 9.81 0.77 -3.20
C TYR A 105 9.85 0.55 -1.69
N TRP A 106 9.34 1.53 -0.94
CA TRP A 106 9.15 1.50 0.50
C TRP A 106 7.79 2.05 0.89
N ARG A 107 7.42 1.85 2.16
CA ARG A 107 6.23 2.42 2.78
C ARG A 107 6.56 2.87 4.20
N VAL A 108 5.81 3.85 4.69
CA VAL A 108 5.96 4.35 6.08
C VAL A 108 4.83 3.90 7.02
N VAL A 109 3.86 3.15 6.49
CA VAL A 109 2.73 2.59 7.26
C VAL A 109 2.88 1.11 7.54
N THR A 110 2.19 0.64 8.58
CA THR A 110 2.07 -0.79 8.88
C THR A 110 1.20 -1.53 7.86
N THR A 111 1.30 -2.85 7.85
CA THR A 111 0.69 -3.72 6.84
C THR A 111 -0.57 -4.44 7.35
N ASP A 112 -1.42 -4.90 6.43
CA ASP A 112 -2.72 -5.51 6.76
C ASP A 112 -2.60 -6.79 7.60
N ASP A 113 -1.45 -7.49 7.52
CA ASP A 113 -1.08 -8.65 8.35
C ASP A 113 -0.76 -8.27 9.81
N TYR A 114 -0.70 -6.99 10.15
CA TYR A 114 -0.75 -6.50 11.54
C TYR A 114 -2.08 -5.85 11.88
N GLN A 115 -2.67 -5.10 10.95
CA GLN A 115 -3.91 -4.34 11.20
C GLN A 115 -5.11 -5.26 11.49
N GLY A 116 -5.33 -6.28 10.68
CA GLY A 116 -6.43 -7.24 10.90
C GLY A 116 -6.28 -7.99 12.22
N PRO A 117 -5.12 -8.59 12.53
CA PRO A 117 -4.88 -9.24 13.82
C PRO A 117 -5.04 -8.32 15.02
N ALA A 118 -4.58 -7.06 14.94
CA ALA A 118 -4.77 -6.10 16.02
C ALA A 118 -6.26 -5.79 16.27
N MET A 119 -7.07 -5.70 15.21
CA MET A 119 -8.52 -5.53 15.32
C MET A 119 -9.17 -6.77 15.94
N ALA A 120 -8.78 -7.98 15.53
CA ALA A 120 -9.27 -9.24 16.11
C ALA A 120 -8.94 -9.35 17.60
N ASP A 121 -7.69 -9.02 17.97
CA ASP A 121 -7.22 -8.99 19.35
C ASP A 121 -8.04 -8.03 20.20
N TYR A 122 -8.25 -6.81 19.72
CA TYR A 122 -9.04 -5.80 20.42
C TYR A 122 -10.49 -6.27 20.63
N MET A 123 -11.16 -6.74 19.58
CA MET A 123 -12.54 -7.21 19.67
C MET A 123 -12.70 -8.40 20.61
N TYR A 124 -11.81 -9.39 20.51
CA TYR A 124 -11.93 -10.61 21.29
C TYR A 124 -11.51 -10.44 22.76
N LYS A 125 -10.37 -9.78 23.00
CA LYS A 125 -9.74 -9.69 24.33
C LYS A 125 -10.23 -8.51 25.14
N GLN A 126 -10.48 -7.35 24.50
CA GLN A 126 -10.87 -6.12 25.19
C GLN A 126 -12.38 -5.94 25.21
N LEU A 127 -13.05 -6.12 24.05
CA LEU A 127 -14.49 -5.94 23.94
C LEU A 127 -15.30 -7.20 24.29
N ASN A 128 -14.63 -8.35 24.48
CA ASN A 128 -15.27 -9.65 24.75
C ASN A 128 -16.28 -10.10 23.67
N ILE A 129 -16.13 -9.62 22.44
CA ILE A 129 -16.95 -10.05 21.30
C ILE A 129 -16.46 -11.43 20.85
N LYS A 130 -17.36 -12.42 20.81
CA LYS A 130 -17.03 -13.81 20.47
C LYS A 130 -17.58 -14.28 19.13
N THR A 131 -18.54 -13.56 18.55
CA THR A 131 -19.12 -13.87 17.24
C THR A 131 -19.21 -12.61 16.41
N VAL A 132 -18.76 -12.67 15.16
CA VAL A 132 -18.76 -11.54 14.21
C VAL A 132 -19.25 -11.97 12.83
N GLY A 133 -19.76 -11.02 12.06
CA GLY A 133 -19.88 -11.13 10.61
C GLY A 133 -18.87 -10.21 9.93
N ILE A 134 -18.38 -10.61 8.77
CA ILE A 134 -17.39 -9.86 7.98
C ILE A 134 -18.03 -9.49 6.64
N LEU A 135 -17.90 -8.22 6.26
CA LEU A 135 -18.26 -7.69 4.95
C LEU A 135 -17.05 -6.94 4.38
N ASP A 136 -16.50 -7.41 3.26
CA ASP A 136 -15.40 -6.74 2.55
C ASP A 136 -15.90 -6.06 1.26
N ASP A 137 -15.15 -5.09 0.73
CA ASP A 137 -15.52 -4.31 -0.45
C ASP A 137 -15.01 -4.90 -1.78
N SER A 138 -14.62 -6.18 -1.79
CA SER A 138 -13.98 -6.91 -2.89
C SER A 138 -12.67 -6.31 -3.41
N THR A 139 -12.21 -5.18 -2.87
CA THR A 139 -10.93 -4.61 -3.26
C THR A 139 -9.80 -5.46 -2.67
N VAL A 140 -8.63 -5.42 -3.30
CA VAL A 140 -7.43 -6.10 -2.79
C VAL A 140 -7.12 -5.69 -1.33
N PHE A 141 -7.45 -4.45 -0.95
CA PHE A 141 -7.30 -3.97 0.42
C PHE A 141 -8.34 -4.60 1.35
N GLY A 142 -9.63 -4.51 1.02
CA GLY A 142 -10.72 -5.05 1.84
C GLY A 142 -10.58 -6.55 2.07
N VAL A 143 -10.32 -7.30 1.00
CA VAL A 143 -10.09 -8.75 1.08
C VAL A 143 -8.89 -9.09 1.96
N GLY A 144 -7.80 -8.32 1.83
CA GLY A 144 -6.56 -8.54 2.59
C GLY A 144 -6.73 -8.37 4.10
N ILE A 145 -7.35 -7.25 4.52
CA ILE A 145 -7.54 -6.96 5.94
C ILE A 145 -8.62 -7.85 6.57
N ALA A 146 -9.70 -8.15 5.84
CA ALA A 146 -10.76 -9.05 6.28
C ALA A 146 -10.22 -10.48 6.50
N GLY A 147 -9.41 -10.98 5.57
CA GLY A 147 -8.79 -12.29 5.68
C GLY A 147 -7.83 -12.42 6.86
N SER A 148 -6.97 -11.41 7.09
CA SER A 148 -6.03 -11.43 8.22
C SER A 148 -6.74 -11.30 9.57
N PHE A 149 -7.81 -10.49 9.64
CA PHE A 149 -8.70 -10.42 10.80
C PHE A 149 -9.36 -11.78 11.09
N GLU A 150 -9.99 -12.40 10.08
CA GLU A 150 -10.70 -13.67 10.24
C GLU A 150 -9.79 -14.78 10.78
N GLN A 151 -8.56 -14.87 10.26
CA GLN A 151 -7.58 -15.85 10.69
C GLN A 151 -7.21 -15.67 12.17
N GLU A 152 -6.87 -14.45 12.60
CA GLU A 152 -6.53 -14.21 14.00
C GLU A 152 -7.75 -14.37 14.92
N PHE A 153 -8.94 -13.89 14.52
CA PHE A 153 -10.14 -13.98 15.34
C PHE A 153 -10.52 -15.44 15.60
N LYS A 154 -10.44 -16.31 14.59
CA LYS A 154 -10.65 -17.77 14.76
C LYS A 154 -9.58 -18.40 15.66
N LYS A 155 -8.31 -18.01 15.50
CA LYS A 155 -7.20 -18.50 16.35
C LYS A 155 -7.37 -18.11 17.83
N LEU A 156 -7.98 -16.96 18.11
CA LEU A 156 -8.34 -16.55 19.48
C LEU A 156 -9.54 -17.32 20.06
N GLY A 157 -10.24 -18.13 19.25
CA GLY A 157 -11.45 -18.85 19.64
C GLY A 157 -12.75 -18.10 19.35
N GLY A 158 -12.71 -17.05 18.53
CA GLY A 158 -13.89 -16.35 18.03
C GLY A 158 -14.55 -17.10 16.88
N THR A 159 -15.85 -16.85 16.68
CA THR A 159 -16.66 -17.41 15.59
C THR A 159 -16.94 -16.36 14.53
N VAL A 160 -16.66 -16.67 13.27
CA VAL A 160 -17.11 -15.85 12.12
C VAL A 160 -18.38 -16.50 11.56
N ALA A 161 -19.52 -15.85 11.77
CA ALA A 161 -20.84 -16.38 11.39
C ALA A 161 -21.07 -16.32 9.88
N ALA A 162 -20.52 -15.29 9.23
CA ALA A 162 -20.53 -15.11 7.79
C ALA A 162 -19.36 -14.22 7.38
N HIS A 163 -18.81 -14.49 6.19
CA HIS A 163 -17.92 -13.61 5.46
C HIS A 163 -18.55 -13.41 4.08
N SER A 164 -18.81 -12.16 3.69
CA SER A 164 -19.42 -11.82 2.41
C SER A 164 -18.74 -10.62 1.78
N GLU A 165 -18.89 -10.51 0.48
CA GLU A 165 -18.41 -9.38 -0.32
C GLU A 165 -19.56 -8.40 -0.61
N TYR A 166 -19.27 -7.10 -0.56
CA TYR A 166 -20.19 -6.04 -0.98
C TYR A 166 -20.18 -5.96 -2.52
N LYS A 167 -21.29 -6.34 -3.14
CA LYS A 167 -21.49 -6.32 -4.60
C LYS A 167 -22.12 -5.02 -5.08
#